data_AF-A0A1M5P2F8-F1
#
_entry.id   AF-A0A1M5P2F8-F1
#
_cell.length_a   1.000
_cell.length_b   1.000
_cell.length_c   1.000
_cell.angle_alpha   90.00
_cell.angle_beta   90.00
_cell.angle_gamma   90.00
#
_symmetry.space_group_name_H-M   'P 1'
#
loop_
_entity.id
_entity.type
_entity.pdbx_description
1 polymer ?
#
loop_
_entity_poly.entity_id
_entity_poly.type
_entity_poly.pdbx_seq_one_letter_code
_entity_poly.pdbx_strand_id
1 'polypeptide(L)'
;MSLVNDMLRDLEARRAAPAEREQLGSLYAVDEAAAARRERYGRLRRALLVVAAIVVAAVGLFLLSERLQLVAQPSVVSAPVVPALIEEVAPPPEVVPMARLLDVLPQNDGRRFVLQLLLDRSVSYQRIDTTGSVSFLLNDVQFTGEARTGRIEKEGQTLSWRIEAQDGDVQVLIIGFGDRLNVADRLESIGDRSQLWLDVSFDSAADADAQSVSTPAAEAPDLDEVQLPDWVTREAEPAEAPSEPARVKSTPEPQAVRRTAAAVEPAAPAVAGNVTIGAHQPDALALARDALDRGDHLLAIQQLQALHQAQPDNPEISRWLARAYLSAGDAAALLKWLPAQLQARPFDAQLRELLARGQLQLGDQDAAITTLQQSAPSLQRNTAYHALLAALYQQVGDWAASVATYRQLVAVQPGQGAWQLGLAIALEQLDQPAQAGRHYRLALQGQGLDESARRFANERAGSLGGTQ
;
A
#
# COMPACT_ATOMS: atom_id res chain seq x y z
N MET A 1 2.93 3.59 13.39
CA MET A 1 3.06 3.77 14.85
C MET A 1 1.80 3.30 15.54
N SER A 2 1.88 2.92 16.81
CA SER A 2 0.70 2.64 17.64
C SER A 2 0.03 3.96 18.01
N LEU A 3 -1.22 4.16 17.60
CA LEU A 3 -1.97 5.39 17.85
C LEU A 3 -2.13 5.68 19.35
N VAL A 4 -2.19 4.61 20.16
CA VAL A 4 -2.14 4.71 21.63
C VAL A 4 -0.85 5.37 22.10
N ASN A 5 0.32 5.02 21.55
CA ASN A 5 1.60 5.60 21.96
C ASN A 5 1.68 7.10 21.62
N ASP A 6 1.15 7.50 20.46
CA ASP A 6 1.12 8.91 20.05
C ASP A 6 0.16 9.76 20.92
N MET A 7 -1.00 9.20 21.31
CA MET A 7 -1.88 9.84 22.31
C MET A 7 -1.23 9.89 23.70
N LEU A 8 -0.49 8.85 24.11
CA LEU A 8 0.19 8.82 25.42
C LEU A 8 1.23 9.93 25.55
N ARG A 9 1.97 10.24 24.48
CA ARG A 9 2.91 11.38 24.44
C ARG A 9 2.22 12.73 24.60
N ASP A 10 1.02 12.90 24.03
CA ASP A 10 0.20 14.11 24.21
C ASP A 10 -0.36 14.19 25.66
N LEU A 11 -0.79 13.06 26.24
CA LEU A 11 -1.20 13.00 27.65
C LEU A 11 -0.04 13.28 28.61
N GLU A 12 1.18 12.82 28.33
CA GLU A 12 2.41 13.20 29.05
C GLU A 12 2.67 14.71 28.93
N ALA A 13 2.68 15.26 27.71
CA ALA A 13 2.92 16.68 27.46
C ALA A 13 1.88 17.60 28.15
N ARG A 14 0.62 17.15 28.25
CA ARG A 14 -0.45 17.83 28.99
C ARG A 14 -0.28 17.73 30.51
N ARG A 15 0.10 16.55 31.03
CA ARG A 15 0.27 16.27 32.47
C ARG A 15 1.55 16.85 33.08
N ALA A 16 2.57 17.15 32.28
CA ALA A 16 3.78 17.86 32.75
C ALA A 16 3.41 19.15 33.51
N ALA A 17 3.94 19.32 34.72
CA ALA A 17 3.45 20.33 35.65
C ALA A 17 3.85 21.76 35.22
N PRO A 18 3.06 22.80 35.55
CA PRO A 18 3.42 24.18 35.20
C PRO A 18 4.78 24.62 35.80
N ALA A 19 5.20 24.06 36.94
CA ALA A 19 6.52 24.31 37.53
C ALA A 19 7.69 23.79 36.67
N GLU A 20 7.51 22.63 36.00
CA GLU A 20 8.52 22.09 35.08
C GLU A 20 8.59 22.93 33.80
N ARG A 21 7.45 23.48 33.35
CA ARG A 21 7.38 24.42 32.23
C ARG A 21 8.13 25.73 32.52
N GLU A 22 8.15 26.21 33.76
CA GLU A 22 8.96 27.38 34.14
C GLU A 22 10.45 27.08 34.24
N GLN A 23 10.86 25.95 34.85
CA GLN A 23 12.29 25.59 34.92
C GLN A 23 12.93 25.39 33.54
N LEU A 24 12.19 24.80 32.59
CA LEU A 24 12.63 24.66 31.20
C LEU A 24 12.53 25.98 30.40
N GLY A 25 11.72 26.95 30.82
CA GLY A 25 11.55 28.24 30.15
C GLY A 25 12.78 29.16 30.14
N SER A 26 13.79 28.87 30.97
CA SER A 26 15.02 29.66 31.08
C SER A 26 16.18 29.19 30.18
N LEU A 27 16.08 27.99 29.59
CA LEU A 27 17.10 27.41 28.71
C LEU A 27 16.61 27.34 27.27
N TYR A 28 16.73 28.48 26.57
CA TYR A 28 16.53 28.53 25.11
C TYR A 28 17.57 27.66 24.40
N ALA A 29 17.17 26.48 23.96
CA ALA A 29 17.88 25.71 22.95
C ALA A 29 17.79 26.45 21.61
N VAL A 30 18.70 27.41 21.39
CA VAL A 30 18.87 28.06 20.09
C VAL A 30 19.39 27.03 19.10
N ASP A 31 18.52 26.49 18.26
CA ASP A 31 18.94 25.73 17.07
C ASP A 31 19.63 26.69 16.09
N GLU A 32 20.95 26.85 16.26
CA GLU A 32 21.81 27.65 15.39
C GLU A 32 21.72 27.19 13.93
N ALA A 33 21.46 25.89 13.69
CA ALA A 33 21.27 25.36 12.34
C ALA A 33 19.91 25.78 11.75
N ALA A 34 18.84 25.97 12.55
CA ALA A 34 17.59 26.58 12.08
C ALA A 34 17.75 28.08 11.82
N ALA A 35 18.48 28.82 12.67
CA ALA A 35 18.79 30.23 12.44
C ALA A 35 19.59 30.43 11.14
N ALA A 36 20.67 29.66 10.96
CA ALA A 36 21.50 29.69 9.76
C ALA A 36 20.72 29.26 8.48
N ARG A 37 19.78 28.31 8.59
CA ARG A 37 18.91 27.91 7.47
C ARG A 37 17.99 29.06 7.03
N ARG A 38 17.38 29.80 7.95
CA ARG A 38 16.51 30.96 7.64
C ARG A 38 17.29 32.08 6.95
N GLU A 39 18.50 32.39 7.42
CA GLU A 39 19.37 33.41 6.82
C GLU A 39 19.79 33.04 5.38
N ARG A 40 20.20 31.79 5.14
CA ARG A 40 20.56 31.29 3.79
C ARG A 40 19.39 31.37 2.83
N TYR A 41 18.18 30.99 3.24
CA TYR A 41 16.96 31.15 2.44
C TYR A 41 16.63 32.61 2.11
N GLY A 42 16.82 33.53 3.06
CA GLY A 42 16.64 34.97 2.85
C GLY A 42 17.59 35.54 1.79
N ARG A 43 18.87 35.12 1.82
CA ARG A 43 19.88 35.52 0.82
C ARG A 43 19.59 34.90 -0.55
N LEU A 44 19.23 33.61 -0.61
CA LEU A 44 18.83 32.92 -1.86
C LEU A 44 17.61 33.57 -2.52
N ARG A 45 16.55 33.87 -1.76
CA ARG A 45 15.34 34.52 -2.29
C ARG A 45 15.64 35.91 -2.88
N ARG A 46 16.56 36.67 -2.29
CA ARG A 46 17.03 37.96 -2.84
C ARG A 46 17.85 37.77 -4.12
N ALA A 47 18.76 36.80 -4.16
CA ALA A 47 19.53 36.49 -5.37
C ALA A 47 18.63 36.07 -6.54
N LEU A 48 17.62 35.22 -6.28
CA LEU A 48 16.68 34.74 -7.30
C LEU A 48 15.83 35.89 -7.88
N LEU A 49 15.41 36.85 -7.04
CA LEU A 49 14.74 38.07 -7.51
C LEU A 49 15.64 38.95 -8.40
N VAL A 50 16.93 39.06 -8.09
CA VAL A 50 17.91 39.78 -8.93
C VAL A 50 18.11 39.08 -10.27
N VAL A 51 18.23 37.75 -10.29
CA VAL A 51 18.32 36.96 -11.53
C VAL A 51 17.05 37.12 -12.37
N ALA A 52 15.86 37.07 -11.78
CA ALA A 52 14.61 37.30 -12.48
C ALA A 52 14.54 38.71 -13.12
N ALA A 53 14.99 39.74 -12.40
CA ALA A 53 15.06 41.10 -12.94
C ALA A 53 16.05 41.22 -14.12
N ILE A 54 17.20 40.54 -14.06
CA ILE A 54 18.17 40.48 -15.16
C ILE A 54 17.58 39.78 -16.39
N VAL A 55 16.86 38.67 -16.21
CA VAL A 55 16.17 37.97 -17.32
C VAL A 55 15.12 38.86 -17.97
N VAL A 56 14.28 39.56 -17.20
CA VAL A 56 13.28 40.50 -17.73
C VAL A 56 13.95 41.65 -18.50
N ALA A 57 15.06 42.20 -17.99
CA ALA A 57 15.83 43.23 -18.69
C ALA A 57 16.45 42.71 -20.00
N ALA A 58 16.98 41.49 -20.02
CA ALA A 58 17.53 40.86 -21.22
C ALA A 58 16.46 40.60 -22.30
N VAL A 59 15.28 40.11 -21.91
CA VAL A 59 14.14 39.92 -22.82
C VAL A 59 13.65 41.27 -23.37
N GLY A 60 13.57 42.30 -22.53
CA GLY A 60 13.24 43.66 -22.98
C GLY A 60 14.25 44.22 -23.98
N LEU A 61 15.55 43.98 -23.78
CA LEU A 61 16.60 44.40 -24.70
C LEU A 61 16.55 43.62 -26.03
N PHE A 62 16.25 42.32 -25.98
CA PHE A 62 16.11 41.46 -27.16
C PHE A 62 14.93 41.93 -28.05
N LEU A 63 13.75 42.14 -27.46
CA LEU A 63 12.56 42.64 -28.17
C LEU A 63 12.76 44.07 -28.73
N LEU A 64 13.58 44.89 -28.08
CA LEU A 64 13.98 46.20 -28.60
C LEU A 64 14.94 46.08 -29.80
N SER A 65 15.76 45.02 -29.85
CA SER A 65 16.73 44.81 -30.94
C SER A 65 16.06 44.37 -32.25
N GLU A 66 15.05 43.51 -32.22
CA GLU A 66 14.28 43.14 -33.44
C GLU A 66 13.56 44.34 -34.05
N ARG A 67 13.01 45.23 -33.20
CA ARG A 67 12.37 46.50 -33.60
C ARG A 67 13.27 47.43 -34.42
N LEU A 68 14.59 47.24 -34.38
CA LEU A 68 15.59 48.04 -35.09
C LEU A 68 16.11 47.40 -36.40
N GLN A 69 15.83 46.12 -36.66
CA GLN A 69 16.30 45.45 -37.89
C GLN A 69 15.34 45.61 -39.09
N LEU A 70 14.15 46.17 -38.89
CA LEU A 70 13.08 46.29 -39.89
C LEU A 70 13.28 47.42 -40.92
N VAL A 71 14.52 47.83 -41.22
CA VAL A 71 14.85 48.82 -42.26
C VAL A 71 16.14 48.46 -43.03
N ALA A 72 16.10 47.41 -43.86
CA ALA A 72 16.84 47.34 -45.15
C ALA A 72 16.65 46.00 -45.90
N GLN A 73 15.95 46.04 -47.04
CA GLN A 73 16.49 45.58 -48.34
C GLN A 73 15.53 45.97 -49.50
N PRO A 74 16.04 46.15 -50.73
CA PRO A 74 15.27 46.68 -51.85
C PRO A 74 14.42 45.62 -52.56
N SER A 75 13.27 46.04 -53.08
CA SER A 75 12.40 45.21 -53.91
C SER A 75 12.93 45.05 -55.34
N VAL A 76 13.20 43.80 -55.74
CA VAL A 76 13.42 43.44 -57.14
C VAL A 76 12.07 43.08 -57.78
N VAL A 77 11.78 43.68 -58.94
CA VAL A 77 10.51 43.47 -59.66
C VAL A 77 10.57 42.17 -60.47
N SER A 78 9.52 41.35 -60.36
CA SER A 78 9.25 40.22 -61.25
C SER A 78 7.80 40.31 -61.77
N ALA A 79 7.62 40.06 -63.06
CA ALA A 79 6.33 40.14 -63.75
C ALA A 79 5.45 38.89 -63.47
N PRO A 80 4.11 38.99 -63.61
CA PRO A 80 3.22 37.86 -63.32
C PRO A 80 3.33 36.75 -64.36
N VAL A 81 3.42 35.50 -63.89
CA VAL A 81 3.30 34.29 -64.70
C VAL A 81 1.97 33.61 -64.38
N VAL A 82 1.29 33.11 -65.42
CA VAL A 82 -0.02 32.45 -65.33
C VAL A 82 0.08 31.15 -64.53
N PRO A 83 -0.88 30.82 -63.63
CA PRO A 83 -0.85 29.56 -62.89
C PRO A 83 -1.05 28.36 -63.83
N ALA A 84 -0.05 27.49 -63.88
CA ALA A 84 -0.22 26.11 -64.34
C ALA A 84 -0.72 25.24 -63.17
N LEU A 85 -1.45 24.16 -63.48
CA LEU A 85 -1.80 23.17 -62.45
C LEU A 85 -0.51 22.53 -61.92
N ILE A 86 -0.35 22.53 -60.60
CA ILE A 86 0.62 21.67 -59.92
C ILE A 86 -0.15 20.43 -59.47
N GLU A 87 0.27 19.28 -59.97
CA GLU A 87 -0.25 17.97 -59.61
C GLU A 87 0.23 17.63 -58.19
N GLU A 88 -0.68 17.14 -57.33
CA GLU A 88 -0.40 16.94 -55.90
C GLU A 88 0.47 15.69 -55.67
N VAL A 89 1.78 15.85 -55.83
CA VAL A 89 2.77 14.81 -55.55
C VAL A 89 2.78 14.54 -54.04
N ALA A 90 2.18 13.42 -53.64
CA ALA A 90 2.19 12.96 -52.26
C ALA A 90 3.64 12.86 -51.71
N PRO A 91 3.89 13.27 -50.46
CA PRO A 91 5.21 13.14 -49.86
C PRO A 91 5.59 11.65 -49.74
N PRO A 92 6.89 11.31 -49.87
CA PRO A 92 7.35 9.95 -49.56
C PRO A 92 7.06 9.62 -48.08
N PRO A 93 6.84 8.34 -47.74
CA PRO A 93 6.47 7.96 -46.38
C PRO A 93 7.57 8.35 -45.38
N GLU A 94 7.19 9.05 -44.31
CA GLU A 94 8.09 9.32 -43.19
C GLU A 94 8.51 7.99 -42.55
N VAL A 95 9.81 7.68 -42.60
CA VAL A 95 10.38 6.54 -41.91
C VAL A 95 10.39 6.87 -40.41
N VAL A 96 9.37 6.39 -39.69
CA VAL A 96 9.23 6.59 -38.25
C VAL A 96 10.52 6.11 -37.55
N PRO A 97 11.23 6.98 -36.81
CA PRO A 97 12.50 6.61 -36.21
C PRO A 97 12.27 5.68 -35.02
N MET A 98 12.55 4.39 -35.25
CA MET A 98 12.57 3.34 -34.23
C MET A 98 13.38 3.74 -32.99
N ALA A 99 12.95 3.28 -31.83
CA ALA A 99 13.65 3.44 -30.57
C ALA A 99 14.92 2.58 -30.51
N ARG A 100 15.79 2.86 -29.52
CA ARG A 100 17.01 2.07 -29.28
C ARG A 100 17.15 1.68 -27.81
N LEU A 101 17.35 0.39 -27.58
CA LEU A 101 17.77 -0.14 -26.29
C LEU A 101 19.28 0.12 -26.11
N LEU A 102 19.60 1.12 -25.30
CA LEU A 102 20.96 1.62 -25.07
C LEU A 102 21.78 0.70 -24.17
N ASP A 103 21.18 0.25 -23.05
CA ASP A 103 21.84 -0.63 -22.10
C ASP A 103 20.84 -1.41 -21.23
N VAL A 104 21.34 -2.44 -20.55
CA VAL A 104 20.58 -3.33 -19.66
C VAL A 104 21.37 -3.55 -18.38
N LEU A 105 20.81 -3.11 -17.26
CA LEU A 105 21.43 -3.12 -15.93
C LEU A 105 20.68 -4.10 -15.01
N PRO A 106 21.15 -5.35 -14.85
CA PRO A 106 20.65 -6.26 -13.82
C PRO A 106 21.21 -5.89 -12.44
N GLN A 107 20.33 -5.76 -11.45
CA GLN A 107 20.66 -5.46 -10.05
C GLN A 107 20.01 -6.51 -9.14
N ASN A 108 20.70 -6.94 -8.09
CA ASN A 108 20.19 -7.92 -7.11
C ASN A 108 20.69 -7.54 -5.72
N ASP A 109 19.78 -7.32 -4.77
CA ASP A 109 20.10 -6.99 -3.38
C ASP A 109 19.91 -8.18 -2.41
N GLY A 110 19.49 -9.35 -2.93
CA GLY A 110 19.20 -10.56 -2.16
C GLY A 110 17.74 -10.71 -1.71
N ARG A 111 16.92 -9.65 -1.81
CA ARG A 111 15.45 -9.68 -1.57
C ARG A 111 14.66 -9.51 -2.85
N ARG A 112 15.15 -8.68 -3.75
CA ARG A 112 14.56 -8.40 -5.07
C ARG A 112 15.63 -8.42 -6.16
N PHE A 113 15.21 -8.84 -7.35
CA PHE A 113 15.98 -8.69 -8.58
C PHE A 113 15.32 -7.62 -9.46
N VAL A 114 16.11 -6.65 -9.90
CA VAL A 114 15.66 -5.54 -10.73
C VAL A 114 16.40 -5.59 -12.07
N LEU A 115 15.66 -5.73 -13.17
CA LEU A 115 16.20 -5.62 -14.52
C LEU A 115 15.79 -4.27 -15.11
N GLN A 116 16.76 -3.37 -15.27
CA GLN A 116 16.54 -2.00 -15.76
C GLN A 116 17.01 -1.89 -17.22
N LEU A 117 16.12 -1.49 -18.12
CA LEU A 117 16.40 -1.26 -19.54
C LEU A 117 16.44 0.25 -19.82
N LEU A 118 17.55 0.73 -20.38
CA LEU A 118 17.79 2.13 -20.75
C LEU A 118 17.45 2.36 -22.22
N LEU A 119 16.48 3.23 -22.52
CA LEU A 119 15.97 3.48 -23.87
C LEU A 119 16.29 4.91 -24.33
N ASP A 120 16.52 5.09 -25.63
CA ASP A 120 16.80 6.41 -26.21
C ASP A 120 15.56 7.33 -26.24
N ARG A 121 14.35 6.75 -26.18
CA ARG A 121 13.04 7.39 -26.14
C ARG A 121 12.00 6.56 -25.39
N SER A 122 10.81 7.13 -25.20
CA SER A 122 9.65 6.41 -24.68
C SER A 122 9.06 5.44 -25.71
N VAL A 123 8.67 4.26 -25.26
CA VAL A 123 8.20 3.14 -26.10
C VAL A 123 6.95 2.51 -25.50
N SER A 124 6.13 1.89 -26.35
CA SER A 124 5.08 0.97 -25.90
C SER A 124 5.65 -0.44 -25.75
N TYR A 125 5.03 -1.24 -24.87
CA TYR A 125 5.31 -2.66 -24.74
C TYR A 125 4.05 -3.44 -24.41
N GLN A 126 4.08 -4.74 -24.73
CA GLN A 126 3.04 -5.70 -24.41
C GLN A 126 3.58 -6.66 -23.35
N ARG A 127 2.84 -6.86 -22.25
CA ARG A 127 3.17 -7.82 -21.19
C ARG A 127 2.33 -9.09 -21.37
N ILE A 128 2.98 -10.24 -21.32
CA ILE A 128 2.35 -11.56 -21.39
C ILE A 128 2.75 -12.35 -20.14
N ASP A 129 1.83 -12.49 -19.20
CA ASP A 129 1.98 -13.35 -18.03
C ASP A 129 1.60 -14.80 -18.36
N THR A 130 2.42 -15.75 -17.94
CA THR A 130 2.20 -17.20 -18.07
C THR A 130 2.73 -17.90 -16.80
N THR A 131 2.17 -19.05 -16.45
CA THR A 131 2.58 -19.79 -15.24
C THR A 131 4.07 -20.12 -15.27
N GLY A 132 4.86 -19.47 -14.41
CA GLY A 132 6.32 -19.62 -14.33
C GLY A 132 7.13 -18.72 -15.27
N SER A 133 6.51 -17.88 -16.11
CA SER A 133 7.23 -16.96 -17.00
C SER A 133 6.45 -15.70 -17.37
N VAL A 134 7.09 -14.53 -17.31
CA VAL A 134 6.56 -13.27 -17.83
C VAL A 134 7.42 -12.82 -19.00
N SER A 135 6.80 -12.43 -20.11
CA SER A 135 7.51 -11.78 -21.22
C SER A 135 6.98 -10.37 -21.49
N PHE A 136 7.88 -9.51 -21.96
CA PHE A 136 7.61 -8.15 -22.41
C PHE A 136 8.10 -8.02 -23.84
N LEU A 137 7.23 -7.66 -24.77
CA LEU A 137 7.58 -7.31 -26.15
C LEU A 137 7.59 -5.78 -26.25
N LEU A 138 8.76 -5.18 -26.46
CA LEU A 138 8.92 -3.74 -26.65
C LEU A 138 8.84 -3.45 -28.15
N ASN A 139 7.82 -2.69 -28.56
CA ASN A 139 7.50 -2.44 -29.96
C ASN A 139 8.38 -1.34 -30.58
N ASP A 140 8.77 -1.51 -31.85
CA ASP A 140 9.58 -0.56 -32.63
C ASP A 140 10.97 -0.26 -32.00
N VAL A 141 11.57 -1.24 -31.30
CA VAL A 141 12.85 -1.06 -30.58
C VAL A 141 14.00 -1.82 -31.25
N GLN A 142 15.01 -1.09 -31.71
CA GLN A 142 16.28 -1.66 -32.15
C GLN A 142 17.16 -2.01 -30.93
N PHE A 143 17.52 -3.28 -30.79
CA PHE A 143 18.60 -3.73 -29.89
C PHE A 143 19.81 -4.17 -30.70
N THR A 144 20.92 -3.46 -30.55
CA THR A 144 22.17 -3.73 -31.28
C THR A 144 23.18 -4.46 -30.40
N GLY A 145 23.17 -5.79 -30.45
CA GLY A 145 24.11 -6.64 -29.73
C GLY A 145 23.72 -8.12 -29.79
N GLU A 146 24.52 -8.96 -29.13
CA GLU A 146 24.13 -10.35 -28.84
C GLU A 146 23.06 -10.40 -27.74
N ALA A 147 22.26 -11.47 -27.72
CA ALA A 147 21.20 -11.65 -26.74
C ALA A 147 21.76 -11.68 -25.30
N ARG A 148 21.35 -10.73 -24.45
CA ARG A 148 21.78 -10.68 -23.05
C ARG A 148 20.99 -11.72 -22.26
N THR A 149 21.67 -12.46 -21.39
CA THR A 149 21.06 -13.45 -20.48
C THR A 149 21.64 -13.35 -19.08
N GLY A 150 20.89 -13.83 -18.10
CA GLY A 150 21.39 -14.06 -16.75
C GLY A 150 20.59 -15.14 -16.03
N ARG A 151 21.21 -15.74 -15.01
CA ARG A 151 20.57 -16.65 -14.06
C ARG A 151 20.97 -16.25 -12.64
N ILE A 152 20.01 -16.32 -11.73
CA ILE A 152 20.14 -16.11 -10.30
C ILE A 152 19.56 -17.34 -9.60
N GLU A 153 20.20 -17.75 -8.52
CA GLU A 153 19.77 -18.87 -7.69
C GLU A 153 19.77 -18.42 -6.23
N LYS A 154 18.65 -18.63 -5.52
CA LYS A 154 18.48 -18.29 -4.11
C LYS A 154 17.58 -19.34 -3.46
N GLU A 155 18.03 -19.96 -2.37
CA GLU A 155 17.20 -20.87 -1.54
C GLU A 155 16.50 -21.99 -2.33
N GLY A 156 17.15 -22.48 -3.40
CA GLY A 156 16.62 -23.51 -4.31
C GLY A 156 15.68 -23.00 -5.41
N GLN A 157 15.28 -21.72 -5.37
CA GLN A 157 14.59 -21.06 -6.47
C GLN A 157 15.60 -20.60 -7.52
N THR A 158 15.29 -20.86 -8.80
CA THR A 158 16.05 -20.33 -9.93
C THR A 158 15.22 -19.31 -10.69
N LEU A 159 15.82 -18.14 -10.94
CA LEU A 159 15.30 -17.11 -11.84
C LEU A 159 16.27 -17.00 -13.02
N SER A 160 15.77 -16.98 -14.24
CA SER A 160 16.57 -16.70 -15.43
C SER A 160 15.88 -15.72 -16.35
N TRP A 161 16.63 -14.78 -16.88
CA TRP A 161 16.14 -13.75 -17.79
C TRP A 161 16.93 -13.74 -19.10
N ARG A 162 16.27 -13.29 -20.16
CA ARG A 162 16.83 -13.11 -21.50
C ARG A 162 16.28 -11.84 -22.15
N ILE A 163 17.10 -11.21 -22.98
CA ILE A 163 16.70 -10.15 -23.89
C ILE A 163 17.25 -10.48 -25.27
N GLU A 164 16.36 -10.63 -26.25
CA GLU A 164 16.69 -10.93 -27.65
C GLU A 164 15.90 -10.01 -28.61
N ALA A 165 16.48 -9.70 -29.77
CA ALA A 165 15.82 -8.92 -30.81
C ALA A 165 14.97 -9.84 -31.70
N GLN A 166 13.73 -9.46 -31.97
CA GLN A 166 12.76 -10.26 -32.71
C GLN A 166 12.07 -9.40 -33.78
N ASP A 167 12.44 -9.59 -35.05
CA ASP A 167 11.79 -9.02 -36.25
C ASP A 167 11.58 -7.48 -36.30
N GLY A 168 12.23 -6.72 -35.41
CA GLY A 168 12.11 -5.26 -35.29
C GLY A 168 11.79 -4.77 -33.87
N ASP A 169 11.31 -5.69 -33.03
CA ASP A 169 10.97 -5.50 -31.62
C ASP A 169 12.07 -6.09 -30.71
N VAL A 170 11.97 -5.84 -29.40
CA VAL A 170 12.79 -6.53 -28.38
C VAL A 170 11.91 -7.38 -27.48
N GLN A 171 12.20 -8.67 -27.39
CA GLN A 171 11.59 -9.56 -26.41
C GLN A 171 12.47 -9.65 -25.16
N VAL A 172 11.90 -9.29 -24.00
CA VAL A 172 12.42 -9.60 -22.68
C VAL A 172 11.64 -10.79 -22.13
N LEU A 173 12.31 -11.84 -21.69
CA LEU A 173 11.70 -13.04 -21.12
C LEU A 173 12.29 -13.30 -19.73
N ILE A 174 11.43 -13.42 -18.72
CA ILE A 174 11.78 -13.74 -17.33
C ILE A 174 11.08 -15.04 -16.96
N ILE A 175 11.85 -16.04 -16.52
CA ILE A 175 11.38 -17.38 -16.13
C ILE A 175 11.80 -17.64 -14.68
N GLY A 176 10.89 -18.11 -13.85
CA GLY A 176 11.14 -18.42 -12.44
C GLY A 176 10.25 -19.55 -11.92
N PHE A 177 10.73 -20.30 -10.92
CA PHE A 177 10.05 -21.52 -10.45
C PHE A 177 9.30 -21.31 -9.13
N GLY A 178 7.97 -21.43 -9.17
CA GLY A 178 7.05 -21.26 -8.05
C GLY A 178 5.65 -20.86 -8.56
N ASP A 179 4.59 -21.14 -7.79
CA ASP A 179 3.20 -20.99 -8.27
C ASP A 179 2.78 -19.55 -8.63
N ARG A 180 3.56 -18.53 -8.22
CA ARG A 180 3.35 -17.12 -8.58
C ARG A 180 4.69 -16.38 -8.76
N LEU A 181 5.24 -16.44 -9.97
CA LEU A 181 6.28 -15.49 -10.40
C LEU A 181 5.68 -14.08 -10.43
N ASN A 182 6.01 -13.25 -9.43
CA ASN A 182 5.52 -11.88 -9.34
C ASN A 182 6.55 -10.91 -9.91
N VAL A 183 6.24 -10.32 -11.07
CA VAL A 183 7.01 -9.24 -11.69
C VAL A 183 6.17 -7.96 -11.68
N ALA A 184 6.73 -6.86 -11.19
CA ALA A 184 6.16 -5.53 -11.30
C ALA A 184 6.96 -4.70 -12.32
N ASP A 185 6.28 -4.06 -13.27
CA ASP A 185 6.91 -3.23 -14.30
C ASP A 185 6.59 -1.74 -14.12
N ARG A 186 7.55 -0.89 -14.50
CA ARG A 186 7.46 0.57 -14.38
C ARG A 186 8.29 1.26 -15.45
N LEU A 187 7.63 1.99 -16.35
CA LEU A 187 8.27 2.86 -17.34
C LEU A 187 8.37 4.31 -16.82
N GLU A 188 9.59 4.81 -16.67
CA GLU A 188 9.88 6.21 -16.33
C GLU A 188 10.44 6.94 -17.56
N SER A 189 10.10 8.22 -17.73
CA SER A 189 10.65 9.06 -18.82
C SER A 189 11.27 10.33 -18.24
N ILE A 190 12.51 10.63 -18.66
CA ILE A 190 13.37 11.67 -18.10
C ILE A 190 13.90 12.51 -19.28
N GLY A 191 13.18 13.58 -19.59
CA GLY A 191 13.39 14.34 -20.84
C GLY A 191 13.10 13.44 -22.04
N ASP A 192 14.01 13.44 -23.02
CA ASP A 192 13.84 12.65 -24.24
C ASP A 192 14.03 11.14 -24.05
N ARG A 193 14.61 10.67 -22.93
CA ARG A 193 14.97 9.26 -22.69
C ARG A 193 14.01 8.55 -21.73
N SER A 194 13.95 7.23 -21.80
CA SER A 194 13.10 6.42 -20.91
C SER A 194 13.83 5.23 -20.29
N GLN A 195 13.26 4.70 -19.21
CA GLN A 195 13.80 3.58 -18.44
C GLN A 195 12.66 2.63 -18.07
N LEU A 196 12.72 1.38 -18.52
CA LEU A 196 11.81 0.33 -18.10
C LEU A 196 12.47 -0.46 -16.97
N TRP A 197 11.84 -0.43 -15.79
CA TRP A 197 12.24 -1.20 -14.63
C TRP A 197 11.34 -2.43 -14.50
N LEU A 198 11.93 -3.61 -14.35
CA LEU A 198 11.23 -4.87 -14.11
C LEU A 198 11.72 -5.44 -12.77
N ASP A 199 10.84 -5.48 -11.77
CA ASP A 199 11.15 -5.81 -10.38
C ASP A 199 10.54 -7.18 -10.01
N VAL A 200 11.38 -8.10 -9.55
CA VAL A 200 11.01 -9.48 -9.20
C VAL A 200 11.28 -9.70 -7.71
N SER A 201 10.22 -9.86 -6.94
CA SER A 201 10.30 -10.13 -5.50
C SER A 201 10.55 -11.61 -5.25
N PHE A 202 11.61 -11.95 -4.50
CA PHE A 202 11.86 -13.32 -4.04
C PHE A 202 11.14 -13.66 -2.72
N ASP A 203 10.67 -12.65 -2.00
CA ASP A 203 9.90 -12.82 -0.77
C ASP A 203 8.50 -13.37 -1.13
N SER A 204 8.32 -14.68 -0.91
CA SER A 204 7.07 -15.38 -1.17
C SER A 204 5.90 -14.76 -0.39
N ALA A 205 4.77 -14.53 -1.08
CA ALA A 205 3.51 -14.15 -0.44
C ALA A 205 2.88 -15.25 0.45
N ALA A 206 3.66 -16.29 0.80
CA ALA A 206 3.33 -17.32 1.78
C ALA A 206 3.99 -17.04 3.14
N ASP A 207 5.17 -16.41 3.21
CA ASP A 207 5.89 -16.16 4.47
C ASP A 207 5.26 -15.04 5.33
N ALA A 208 4.23 -14.36 4.81
CA ALA A 208 3.34 -13.50 5.58
C ALA A 208 2.21 -14.27 6.31
N ASP A 209 1.88 -15.49 5.86
CA ASP A 209 0.77 -16.32 6.39
C ASP A 209 1.24 -17.69 6.95
N ALA A 210 2.53 -18.04 6.80
CA ALA A 210 3.07 -19.37 7.09
C ALA A 210 4.14 -19.46 8.19
N GLN A 211 4.08 -18.61 9.23
CA GLN A 211 4.62 -19.00 10.55
C GLN A 211 3.64 -19.91 11.32
N SER A 212 3.12 -20.91 10.63
CA SER A 212 2.57 -22.12 11.24
C SER A 212 3.72 -22.87 11.92
N VAL A 213 3.93 -22.59 13.21
CA VAL A 213 4.96 -23.24 14.03
C VAL A 213 4.77 -24.76 13.98
N SER A 214 5.71 -25.45 13.34
CA SER A 214 5.81 -26.91 13.41
C SER A 214 6.13 -27.29 14.85
N THR A 215 5.13 -27.82 15.55
CA THR A 215 5.23 -28.21 16.96
C THR A 215 6.34 -29.26 17.14
N PRO A 216 7.42 -29.01 17.90
CA PRO A 216 8.26 -30.09 18.38
C PRO A 216 7.42 -30.94 19.35
N ALA A 217 7.41 -32.25 19.16
CA ALA A 217 6.65 -33.14 20.04
C ALA A 217 7.17 -33.02 21.48
N ALA A 218 6.35 -32.46 22.36
CA ALA A 218 6.62 -32.37 23.79
C ALA A 218 5.86 -33.50 24.50
N GLU A 219 6.63 -34.30 25.23
CA GLU A 219 6.20 -35.39 26.09
C GLU A 219 5.15 -34.92 27.11
N ALA A 220 4.06 -35.68 27.28
CA ALA A 220 2.97 -35.28 28.17
C ALA A 220 3.39 -35.48 29.64
N PRO A 221 3.29 -34.47 30.51
CA PRO A 221 3.35 -34.70 31.95
C PRO A 221 2.04 -35.37 32.40
N ASP A 222 2.14 -36.42 33.21
CA ASP A 222 0.98 -37.01 33.87
C ASP A 222 0.25 -35.95 34.71
N LEU A 223 -1.09 -35.94 34.61
CA LEU A 223 -1.98 -35.20 35.48
C LEU A 223 -2.99 -36.17 36.08
N ASP A 224 -2.92 -36.30 37.41
CA ASP A 224 -3.72 -37.24 38.20
C ASP A 224 -5.24 -37.01 38.07
N GLU A 225 -5.98 -38.06 38.46
CA GLU A 225 -7.44 -38.14 38.38
C GLU A 225 -8.19 -36.91 38.93
N VAL A 226 -9.13 -36.40 38.13
CA VAL A 226 -10.29 -35.66 38.65
C VAL A 226 -11.55 -36.39 38.19
N GLN A 227 -12.10 -37.21 39.07
CA GLN A 227 -13.26 -38.06 38.80
C GLN A 227 -14.53 -37.22 38.60
N LEU A 228 -15.29 -37.53 37.54
CA LEU A 228 -16.57 -36.88 37.21
C LEU A 228 -17.76 -37.71 37.75
N PRO A 229 -18.83 -37.11 38.32
CA PRO A 229 -19.87 -37.89 39.01
C PRO A 229 -20.83 -38.70 38.11
N ASP A 230 -21.33 -39.82 38.64
CA ASP A 230 -22.04 -40.93 37.96
C ASP A 230 -23.39 -40.64 37.25
N TRP A 231 -23.76 -39.38 37.00
CA TRP A 231 -25.01 -39.05 36.31
C TRP A 231 -24.88 -38.99 34.78
N VAL A 232 -23.66 -39.13 34.25
CA VAL A 232 -23.34 -39.08 32.81
C VAL A 232 -23.36 -40.47 32.15
N THR A 233 -23.26 -41.54 32.93
CA THR A 233 -23.06 -42.94 32.48
C THR A 233 -24.29 -43.84 32.62
N ARG A 234 -25.50 -43.31 32.34
CA ARG A 234 -26.72 -44.15 32.27
C ARG A 234 -27.04 -44.54 30.82
N GLU A 235 -26.48 -45.66 30.41
CA GLU A 235 -26.76 -46.35 29.14
C GLU A 235 -28.14 -47.04 29.16
N ALA A 236 -28.70 -47.36 27.99
CA ALA A 236 -30.01 -47.99 27.85
C ALA A 236 -29.94 -49.24 26.96
N GLU A 237 -30.30 -50.41 27.50
CA GLU A 237 -30.19 -51.70 26.81
C GLU A 237 -31.30 -51.97 25.78
N PRO A 238 -31.05 -52.85 24.77
CA PRO A 238 -31.97 -53.14 23.68
C PRO A 238 -32.67 -54.51 23.75
N ALA A 239 -33.92 -54.57 23.26
CA ALA A 239 -34.63 -55.75 22.76
C ALA A 239 -35.76 -55.26 21.80
N GLU A 240 -36.28 -55.99 20.82
CA GLU A 240 -36.08 -57.39 20.40
C GLU A 240 -36.32 -57.52 18.86
N ALA A 241 -35.95 -58.65 18.26
CA ALA A 241 -36.22 -58.99 16.83
C ALA A 241 -37.35 -60.08 16.75
N PRO A 242 -37.58 -60.85 15.66
CA PRO A 242 -37.12 -60.79 14.27
C PRO A 242 -38.22 -61.04 13.19
N SER A 243 -37.86 -61.01 11.89
CA SER A 243 -38.18 -62.13 10.96
C SER A 243 -37.46 -62.03 9.59
N GLU A 244 -36.77 -63.12 9.23
CA GLU A 244 -36.21 -63.50 7.91
C GLU A 244 -36.89 -64.86 7.51
N PRO A 245 -36.53 -65.60 6.43
CA PRO A 245 -35.60 -65.38 5.30
C PRO A 245 -36.39 -65.28 3.96
N ALA A 246 -35.95 -65.59 2.73
CA ALA A 246 -34.75 -66.13 2.04
C ALA A 246 -34.92 -65.79 0.51
N ARG A 247 -34.06 -66.02 -0.49
CA ARG A 247 -32.62 -66.35 -0.78
C ARG A 247 -32.44 -66.06 -2.31
N VAL A 248 -31.31 -66.14 -3.03
CA VAL A 248 -30.32 -67.23 -3.28
C VAL A 248 -29.05 -66.62 -3.93
N LYS A 249 -27.90 -67.25 -3.66
CA LYS A 249 -26.54 -67.12 -4.26
C LYS A 249 -26.43 -66.65 -5.73
N SER A 250 -25.36 -65.90 -6.06
CA SER A 250 -24.24 -66.32 -6.96
C SER A 250 -23.15 -65.23 -7.18
N THR A 251 -21.91 -65.68 -7.39
CA THR A 251 -20.69 -64.94 -7.87
C THR A 251 -20.33 -65.47 -9.29
N PRO A 252 -19.36 -64.93 -10.09
CA PRO A 252 -18.40 -63.83 -9.88
C PRO A 252 -18.16 -62.85 -11.08
N GLU A 253 -17.13 -62.01 -10.95
CA GLU A 253 -16.21 -61.48 -12.00
C GLU A 253 -16.68 -60.38 -13.01
N PRO A 254 -15.90 -59.30 -13.22
CA PRO A 254 -16.19 -58.25 -14.20
C PRO A 254 -15.49 -58.48 -15.57
N GLN A 255 -16.18 -58.22 -16.68
CA GLN A 255 -15.58 -58.14 -18.02
C GLN A 255 -15.89 -56.81 -18.73
N ALA A 256 -14.98 -56.42 -19.62
CA ALA A 256 -14.93 -55.07 -20.20
C ALA A 256 -15.90 -54.87 -21.38
N VAL A 257 -16.49 -53.68 -21.46
CA VAL A 257 -17.09 -53.14 -22.69
C VAL A 257 -16.14 -52.09 -23.27
N ARG A 258 -15.49 -52.42 -24.38
CA ARG A 258 -14.71 -51.45 -25.17
C ARG A 258 -15.68 -50.45 -25.83
N ARG A 259 -15.38 -49.15 -25.74
CA ARG A 259 -16.02 -48.13 -26.60
C ARG A 259 -15.01 -47.69 -27.65
N THR A 260 -15.29 -48.01 -28.92
CA THR A 260 -14.38 -47.80 -30.05
C THR A 260 -14.36 -46.36 -30.53
N ALA A 261 -13.22 -45.95 -31.10
CA ALA A 261 -13.06 -44.62 -31.69
C ALA A 261 -13.66 -44.53 -33.11
N ALA A 262 -14.13 -43.32 -33.44
CA ALA A 262 -14.44 -42.80 -34.76
C ALA A 262 -14.52 -41.27 -34.63
N ALA A 263 -14.20 -40.44 -35.61
CA ALA A 263 -13.35 -40.55 -36.80
C ALA A 263 -13.03 -39.09 -37.22
N VAL A 264 -11.90 -38.82 -37.90
CA VAL A 264 -11.47 -37.44 -38.19
C VAL A 264 -11.52 -37.14 -39.69
N GLU A 265 -12.22 -36.06 -40.06
CA GLU A 265 -12.09 -35.34 -41.32
C GLU A 265 -12.38 -33.83 -41.10
N PRO A 266 -11.93 -32.91 -41.99
CA PRO A 266 -11.16 -31.77 -41.49
C PRO A 266 -11.67 -30.34 -41.83
N ALA A 267 -11.15 -29.40 -41.03
CA ALA A 267 -10.80 -28.01 -41.36
C ALA A 267 -11.83 -27.10 -42.07
N ALA A 268 -12.38 -26.16 -41.30
CA ALA A 268 -12.69 -24.79 -41.75
C ALA A 268 -11.92 -23.80 -40.83
N PRO A 269 -11.53 -22.59 -41.30
CA PRO A 269 -10.45 -21.82 -40.68
C PRO A 269 -10.84 -21.12 -39.38
N ALA A 270 -9.80 -20.75 -38.61
CA ALA A 270 -9.94 -20.05 -37.34
C ALA A 270 -10.73 -18.74 -37.48
N VAL A 271 -11.77 -18.59 -36.66
CA VAL A 271 -12.25 -17.25 -36.27
C VAL A 271 -11.13 -16.63 -35.46
N ALA A 272 -10.54 -15.55 -35.96
CA ALA A 272 -9.47 -14.86 -35.25
C ALA A 272 -9.98 -14.43 -33.87
N GLY A 273 -9.31 -14.89 -32.81
CA GLY A 273 -9.52 -14.33 -31.49
C GLY A 273 -9.05 -12.89 -31.51
N ASN A 274 -9.99 -11.94 -31.41
CA ASN A 274 -9.66 -10.51 -31.35
C ASN A 274 -8.89 -10.24 -30.06
N VAL A 275 -7.57 -10.33 -30.13
CA VAL A 275 -6.67 -9.84 -29.08
C VAL A 275 -6.77 -8.32 -29.10
N THR A 276 -7.62 -7.77 -28.24
CA THR A 276 -7.70 -6.32 -28.02
C THR A 276 -6.41 -5.89 -27.32
N ILE A 277 -5.38 -5.55 -28.09
CA ILE A 277 -4.10 -5.02 -27.58
C ILE A 277 -4.37 -3.62 -27.01
N GLY A 278 -4.82 -3.58 -25.75
CA GLY A 278 -4.84 -2.35 -24.97
C GLY A 278 -3.43 -1.99 -24.57
N ALA A 279 -3.04 -0.72 -24.73
CA ALA A 279 -1.83 -0.22 -24.11
C ALA A 279 -1.92 -0.44 -22.59
N HIS A 280 -0.89 -1.04 -21.96
CA HIS A 280 -0.87 -1.22 -20.51
C HIS A 280 -0.64 0.13 -19.82
N GLN A 281 -1.73 0.85 -19.62
CA GLN A 281 -1.73 2.09 -18.86
C GLN A 281 -1.46 1.70 -17.39
N PRO A 282 -0.38 2.20 -16.76
CA PRO A 282 0.00 1.80 -15.40
C PRO A 282 -1.16 2.06 -14.43
N ASP A 283 -1.36 1.16 -13.46
CA ASP A 283 -2.50 1.25 -12.53
C ASP A 283 -2.54 2.64 -11.88
N ALA A 284 -3.55 3.42 -12.27
CA ALA A 284 -3.72 4.78 -11.81
C ALA A 284 -3.98 4.83 -10.28
N LEU A 285 -4.46 3.74 -9.68
CA LEU A 285 -4.58 3.62 -8.23
C LEU A 285 -3.21 3.38 -7.56
N ALA A 286 -2.28 2.68 -8.22
CA ALA A 286 -0.88 2.59 -7.78
C ALA A 286 -0.14 3.92 -7.93
N LEU A 287 -0.31 4.63 -9.05
CA LEU A 287 0.24 5.99 -9.24
C LEU A 287 -0.23 6.95 -8.14
N ALA A 288 -1.50 6.90 -7.76
CA ALA A 288 -2.02 7.75 -6.70
C ALA A 288 -1.55 7.38 -5.29
N ARG A 289 -1.15 6.12 -5.05
CA ARG A 289 -0.49 5.69 -3.79
C ARG A 289 0.94 6.22 -3.74
N ASP A 290 1.70 6.03 -4.80
CA ASP A 290 3.05 6.56 -4.97
C ASP A 290 3.09 8.10 -4.82
N ALA A 291 2.09 8.81 -5.34
CA ALA A 291 1.91 10.25 -5.09
C ALA A 291 1.64 10.59 -3.60
N LEU A 292 0.92 9.75 -2.83
CA LEU A 292 0.78 9.94 -1.38
C LEU A 292 2.08 9.67 -0.62
N ASP A 293 2.80 8.61 -0.99
CA ASP A 293 4.06 8.21 -0.34
C ASP A 293 5.18 9.24 -0.57
N ARG A 294 5.13 9.98 -1.70
CA ARG A 294 5.98 11.16 -1.98
C ARG A 294 5.57 12.43 -1.23
N GLY A 295 4.33 12.51 -0.73
CA GLY A 295 3.75 13.73 -0.15
C GLY A 295 3.06 14.67 -1.16
N ASP A 296 2.89 14.24 -2.42
CA ASP A 296 2.19 15.00 -3.47
C ASP A 296 0.66 14.90 -3.32
N HIS A 297 0.15 15.23 -2.14
CA HIS A 297 -1.24 14.97 -1.73
C HIS A 297 -2.28 15.58 -2.69
N LEU A 298 -2.00 16.73 -3.31
CA LEU A 298 -2.91 17.36 -4.29
C LEU A 298 -3.04 16.52 -5.57
N LEU A 299 -1.94 15.96 -6.08
CA LEU A 299 -1.94 15.09 -7.26
C LEU A 299 -2.68 13.78 -6.96
N ALA A 300 -2.40 13.19 -5.79
CA ALA A 300 -3.09 11.99 -5.33
C ALA A 300 -4.61 12.21 -5.20
N ILE A 301 -5.05 13.31 -4.57
CA ILE A 301 -6.47 13.67 -4.47
C ILE A 301 -7.09 13.80 -5.86
N GLN A 302 -6.44 14.49 -6.81
CA GLN A 302 -6.95 14.67 -8.17
C GLN A 302 -7.12 13.32 -8.90
N GLN A 303 -6.11 12.45 -8.84
CA GLN A 303 -6.13 11.12 -9.45
C GLN A 303 -7.20 10.22 -8.80
N LEU A 304 -7.30 10.22 -7.48
CA LEU A 304 -8.31 9.45 -6.73
C LEU A 304 -9.73 9.97 -6.93
N GLN A 305 -9.92 11.27 -7.13
CA GLN A 305 -11.21 11.85 -7.53
C GLN A 305 -11.63 11.40 -8.94
N ALA A 306 -10.71 11.41 -9.91
CA ALA A 306 -10.98 10.92 -11.27
C ALA A 306 -11.31 9.41 -11.27
N LEU A 307 -10.55 8.62 -10.50
CA LEU A 307 -10.83 7.20 -10.29
C LEU A 307 -12.18 6.94 -9.61
N HIS A 308 -12.56 7.76 -8.62
CA HIS A 308 -13.84 7.65 -7.96
C HIS A 308 -15.02 8.05 -8.87
N GLN A 309 -14.81 8.96 -9.84
CA GLN A 309 -15.81 9.27 -10.87
C GLN A 309 -15.96 8.11 -11.88
N ALA A 310 -14.86 7.43 -12.24
CA ALA A 310 -14.88 6.27 -13.13
C ALA A 310 -15.40 4.99 -12.44
N GLN A 311 -15.20 4.84 -11.13
CA GLN A 311 -15.61 3.68 -10.34
C GLN A 311 -16.24 4.08 -8.98
N PRO A 312 -17.46 4.67 -8.96
CA PRO A 312 -18.08 5.16 -7.71
C PRO A 312 -18.29 4.07 -6.65
N ASP A 313 -18.56 2.84 -7.12
CA ASP A 313 -18.86 1.70 -6.26
C ASP A 313 -17.64 1.02 -5.65
N ASN A 314 -16.42 1.32 -6.12
CA ASN A 314 -15.19 0.74 -5.58
C ASN A 314 -14.85 1.29 -4.17
N PRO A 315 -14.88 0.46 -3.11
CA PRO A 315 -14.60 0.91 -1.75
C PRO A 315 -13.12 1.22 -1.53
N GLU A 316 -12.20 0.56 -2.25
CA GLU A 316 -10.76 0.77 -2.08
C GLU A 316 -10.34 2.18 -2.53
N ILE A 317 -10.83 2.62 -3.68
CA ILE A 317 -10.64 4.00 -4.17
C ILE A 317 -11.21 5.00 -3.16
N SER A 318 -12.40 4.75 -2.61
CA SER A 318 -13.00 5.60 -1.57
C SER A 318 -12.13 5.69 -0.31
N ARG A 319 -11.52 4.58 0.13
CA ARG A 319 -10.63 4.57 1.30
C ARG A 319 -9.30 5.27 1.03
N TRP A 320 -8.73 5.16 -0.17
CA TRP A 320 -7.53 5.90 -0.54
C TRP A 320 -7.80 7.39 -0.69
N LEU A 321 -8.92 7.80 -1.30
CA LEU A 321 -9.32 9.22 -1.37
C LEU A 321 -9.54 9.80 0.04
N ALA A 322 -10.15 9.04 0.95
CA ALA A 322 -10.29 9.43 2.35
C ALA A 322 -8.93 9.59 3.06
N ARG A 323 -7.98 8.67 2.86
CA ARG A 323 -6.59 8.81 3.35
C ARG A 323 -5.89 10.03 2.76
N ALA A 324 -6.10 10.31 1.47
CA ALA A 324 -5.49 11.43 0.78
C ALA A 324 -5.88 12.78 1.39
N TYR A 325 -7.19 13.00 1.63
CA TYR A 325 -7.67 14.18 2.35
C TYR A 325 -7.08 14.31 3.76
N LEU A 326 -7.04 13.22 4.55
CA LEU A 326 -6.41 13.25 5.89
C LEU A 326 -4.93 13.62 5.83
N SER A 327 -4.19 13.13 4.83
CA SER A 327 -2.77 13.45 4.66
C SER A 327 -2.52 14.89 4.18
N ALA A 328 -3.43 15.45 3.38
CA ALA A 328 -3.42 16.86 3.01
C ALA A 328 -3.86 17.81 4.15
N GLY A 329 -4.41 17.27 5.24
CA GLY A 329 -5.05 18.05 6.31
C GLY A 329 -6.43 18.60 5.95
N ASP A 330 -6.99 18.24 4.79
CA ASP A 330 -8.32 18.69 4.33
C ASP A 330 -9.44 17.81 4.89
N ALA A 331 -9.52 17.77 6.22
CA ALA A 331 -10.60 17.12 6.94
C ALA A 331 -11.97 17.76 6.64
N ALA A 332 -12.01 19.03 6.22
CA ALA A 332 -13.24 19.73 5.88
C ALA A 332 -13.89 19.17 4.60
N ALA A 333 -13.12 18.94 3.53
CA ALA A 333 -13.63 18.25 2.34
C ALA A 333 -13.99 16.79 2.65
N LEU A 334 -13.19 16.12 3.48
CA LEU A 334 -13.45 14.75 3.90
C LEU A 334 -14.81 14.60 4.58
N LEU A 335 -15.10 15.41 5.60
CA LEU A 335 -16.37 15.36 6.34
C LEU A 335 -17.58 15.72 5.46
N LYS A 336 -17.38 16.47 4.38
CA LYS A 336 -18.44 16.81 3.43
C LYS A 336 -18.78 15.65 2.47
N TRP A 337 -17.78 14.85 2.07
CA TRP A 337 -17.93 13.81 1.04
C TRP A 337 -18.08 12.39 1.61
N LEU A 338 -17.30 12.03 2.63
CA LEU A 338 -17.22 10.67 3.17
C LEU A 338 -18.53 10.13 3.79
N PRO A 339 -19.41 10.94 4.45
CA PRO A 339 -20.67 10.43 4.97
C PRO A 339 -21.58 9.81 3.90
N ALA A 340 -21.58 10.32 2.66
CA ALA A 340 -22.35 9.72 1.56
C ALA A 340 -21.81 8.34 1.17
N GLN A 341 -20.48 8.16 1.17
CA GLN A 341 -19.84 6.86 0.92
C GLN A 341 -20.13 5.83 2.02
N LEU A 342 -20.26 6.31 3.26
CA LEU A 342 -20.60 5.49 4.42
C LEU A 342 -22.11 5.15 4.48
N GLN A 343 -22.99 6.03 3.99
CA GLN A 343 -24.42 5.72 3.80
C GLN A 343 -24.62 4.59 2.77
N ALA A 344 -23.85 4.59 1.67
CA ALA A 344 -23.85 3.49 0.71
C ALA A 344 -23.22 2.20 1.25
N ARG A 345 -22.32 2.29 2.24
CA ARG A 345 -21.55 1.16 2.79
C ARG A 345 -21.51 1.18 4.33
N PRO A 346 -22.66 1.04 5.02
CA PRO A 346 -22.75 1.30 6.46
C PRO A 346 -21.91 0.38 7.34
N PHE A 347 -21.41 -0.75 6.81
CA PHE A 347 -20.56 -1.71 7.52
C PHE A 347 -19.07 -1.61 7.15
N ASP A 348 -18.64 -0.65 6.33
CA ASP A 348 -17.21 -0.41 6.09
C ASP A 348 -16.58 0.31 7.29
N ALA A 349 -16.07 -0.50 8.22
CA ALA A 349 -15.41 -0.02 9.43
C ALA A 349 -14.15 0.83 9.14
N GLN A 350 -13.49 0.66 7.99
CA GLN A 350 -12.30 1.41 7.64
C GLN A 350 -12.67 2.81 7.12
N LEU A 351 -13.73 2.95 6.32
CA LEU A 351 -14.29 4.28 5.97
C LEU A 351 -14.79 5.01 7.23
N ARG A 352 -15.43 4.30 8.17
CA ARG A 352 -15.85 4.86 9.46
C ARG A 352 -14.68 5.34 10.32
N GLU A 353 -13.60 4.57 10.40
CA GLU A 353 -12.36 4.96 11.10
C GLU A 353 -11.73 6.22 10.48
N LEU A 354 -11.73 6.32 9.14
CA LEU A 354 -11.21 7.49 8.42
C LEU A 354 -12.07 8.74 8.64
N LEU A 355 -13.40 8.60 8.77
CA LEU A 355 -14.30 9.70 9.13
C LEU A 355 -14.02 10.20 10.56
N ALA A 356 -13.89 9.28 11.52
CA ALA A 356 -13.51 9.60 12.89
C ALA A 356 -12.16 10.33 12.97
N ARG A 357 -11.15 9.88 12.22
CA ARG A 357 -9.85 10.56 12.11
C ARG A 357 -9.97 12.00 11.56
N GLY A 358 -10.89 12.24 10.63
CA GLY A 358 -11.18 13.59 10.13
C GLY A 358 -11.84 14.49 11.18
N GLN A 359 -12.80 13.96 11.94
CA GLN A 359 -13.44 14.68 13.03
C GLN A 359 -12.41 15.07 14.11
N LEU A 360 -11.48 14.17 14.44
CA LEU A 360 -10.36 14.45 15.35
C LEU A 360 -9.38 15.51 14.81
N GLN A 361 -9.08 15.53 13.51
CA GLN A 361 -8.26 16.60 12.91
C GLN A 361 -8.91 17.99 13.02
N LEU A 362 -10.24 18.06 13.14
CA LEU A 362 -11.00 19.29 13.40
C LEU A 362 -11.27 19.53 14.89
N GLY A 363 -10.81 18.64 15.78
CA GLY A 363 -10.98 18.72 17.23
C GLY A 363 -12.28 18.11 17.78
N ASP A 364 -13.19 17.64 16.92
CA ASP A 364 -14.51 17.11 17.28
C ASP A 364 -14.43 15.64 17.73
N GLN A 365 -14.09 15.47 19.01
CA GLN A 365 -13.90 14.16 19.63
C GLN A 365 -15.23 13.44 19.90
N ASP A 366 -16.29 14.17 20.24
CA ASP A 366 -17.61 13.61 20.53
C ASP A 366 -18.28 13.08 19.26
N ALA A 367 -18.16 13.78 18.13
CA ALA A 367 -18.61 13.25 16.84
C ALA A 367 -17.77 12.05 16.39
N ALA A 368 -16.45 12.03 16.66
CA ALA A 368 -15.59 10.88 16.37
C ALA A 368 -16.01 9.62 17.17
N ILE A 369 -16.25 9.76 18.48
CA ILE A 369 -16.76 8.68 19.35
C ILE A 369 -18.13 8.19 18.86
N THR A 370 -19.07 9.11 18.63
CA THR A 370 -20.42 8.80 18.12
C THR A 370 -20.36 8.05 16.80
N THR A 371 -19.51 8.50 15.87
CA THR A 371 -19.30 7.88 14.56
C THR A 371 -18.77 6.46 14.68
N LEU A 372 -17.83 6.20 15.60
CA LEU A 372 -17.26 4.87 15.86
C LEU A 372 -18.25 3.93 16.58
N GLN A 373 -19.15 4.44 17.41
CA GLN A 373 -20.16 3.62 18.10
C GLN A 373 -21.23 3.07 17.14
N GLN A 374 -21.72 3.87 16.19
CA GLN A 374 -22.93 3.60 15.39
C GLN A 374 -22.97 2.23 14.67
N SER A 375 -21.83 1.72 14.20
CA SER A 375 -21.74 0.34 13.67
C SER A 375 -20.32 -0.19 13.81
N ALA A 376 -19.88 -0.37 15.07
CA ALA A 376 -18.60 -0.97 15.38
C ALA A 376 -18.51 -2.44 14.87
N PRO A 377 -17.37 -2.88 14.31
CA PRO A 377 -17.15 -4.28 13.96
C PRO A 377 -17.00 -5.15 15.22
N SER A 378 -17.13 -6.47 15.10
CA SER A 378 -16.80 -7.37 16.21
C SER A 378 -15.33 -7.23 16.63
N LEU A 379 -15.07 -7.27 17.94
CA LEU A 379 -13.77 -6.90 18.51
C LEU A 379 -12.64 -7.84 18.03
N GLN A 380 -12.93 -9.12 17.83
CA GLN A 380 -11.98 -10.09 17.25
C GLN A 380 -11.62 -9.79 15.79
N ARG A 381 -12.49 -9.09 15.04
CA ARG A 381 -12.27 -8.78 13.62
C ARG A 381 -11.43 -7.50 13.42
N ASN A 382 -11.52 -6.54 14.34
CA ASN A 382 -10.74 -5.31 14.26
C ASN A 382 -10.46 -4.72 15.66
N THR A 383 -9.43 -5.24 16.32
CA THR A 383 -8.97 -4.74 17.62
C THR A 383 -8.43 -3.31 17.55
N ALA A 384 -7.81 -2.90 16.43
CA ALA A 384 -7.26 -1.55 16.24
C ALA A 384 -8.35 -0.47 16.28
N TYR A 385 -9.51 -0.73 15.70
CA TYR A 385 -10.70 0.15 15.75
C TYR A 385 -11.19 0.34 17.19
N HIS A 386 -11.28 -0.75 17.96
CA HIS A 386 -11.67 -0.68 19.38
C HIS A 386 -10.58 -0.02 20.24
N ALA A 387 -9.31 -0.15 19.89
CA ALA A 387 -8.21 0.56 20.56
C ALA A 387 -8.26 2.08 20.29
N LEU A 388 -8.63 2.51 19.08
CA LEU A 388 -8.91 3.92 18.79
C LEU A 388 -10.09 4.43 19.63
N LEU A 389 -11.21 3.70 19.67
CA LEU A 389 -12.38 4.09 20.47
C LEU A 389 -12.05 4.15 21.99
N ALA A 390 -11.33 3.16 22.52
CA ALA A 390 -10.89 3.12 23.90
C ALA A 390 -9.95 4.29 24.27
N ALA A 391 -9.09 4.70 23.33
CA ALA A 391 -8.21 5.86 23.45
C ALA A 391 -9.01 7.17 23.45
N LEU A 392 -9.98 7.35 22.54
CA LEU A 392 -10.82 8.55 22.52
C LEU A 392 -11.63 8.74 23.80
N TYR A 393 -12.15 7.66 24.39
CA TYR A 393 -12.78 7.71 25.71
C TYR A 393 -11.82 8.27 26.79
N GLN A 394 -10.51 7.98 26.74
CA GLN A 394 -9.52 8.62 27.64
C GLN A 394 -9.36 10.11 27.35
N GLN A 395 -9.39 10.49 26.07
CA GLN A 395 -9.16 11.87 25.64
C GLN A 395 -10.30 12.82 26.05
N VAL A 396 -11.55 12.35 26.04
CA VAL A 396 -12.73 13.09 26.56
C VAL A 396 -12.97 12.90 28.06
N GLY A 397 -12.25 11.99 28.72
CA GLY A 397 -12.38 11.72 30.16
C GLY A 397 -13.48 10.71 30.55
N ASP A 398 -14.05 9.96 29.60
CA ASP A 398 -14.89 8.79 29.89
C ASP A 398 -14.00 7.58 30.24
N TRP A 399 -13.39 7.65 31.42
CA TRP A 399 -12.53 6.58 31.94
C TRP A 399 -13.31 5.27 32.13
N ALA A 400 -14.62 5.32 32.34
CA ALA A 400 -15.47 4.15 32.54
C ALA A 400 -15.66 3.34 31.25
N ALA A 401 -16.04 3.98 30.14
CA ALA A 401 -16.12 3.34 28.84
C ALA A 401 -14.73 2.90 28.36
N SER A 402 -13.69 3.70 28.62
CA SER A 402 -12.31 3.34 28.29
C SER A 402 -11.85 2.05 28.99
N VAL A 403 -12.05 1.92 30.31
CA VAL A 403 -11.76 0.69 31.06
C VAL A 403 -12.56 -0.51 30.52
N ALA A 404 -13.83 -0.30 30.16
CA ALA A 404 -14.65 -1.38 29.60
C ALA A 404 -14.09 -1.90 28.26
N THR A 405 -13.77 -1.02 27.31
CA THR A 405 -13.22 -1.44 26.01
C THR A 405 -11.79 -1.99 26.13
N TYR A 406 -10.91 -1.38 26.93
CA TYR A 406 -9.55 -1.92 27.12
C TYR A 406 -9.54 -3.27 27.85
N ARG A 407 -10.44 -3.54 28.79
CA ARG A 407 -10.58 -4.88 29.40
C ARG A 407 -10.91 -5.95 28.36
N GLN A 408 -11.78 -5.64 27.38
CA GLN A 408 -12.11 -6.56 26.29
C GLN A 408 -10.93 -6.77 25.33
N LEU A 409 -10.20 -5.71 24.99
CA LEU A 409 -8.98 -5.78 24.17
C LEU A 409 -7.89 -6.65 24.83
N VAL A 410 -7.62 -6.40 26.12
CA VAL A 410 -6.65 -7.17 26.91
C VAL A 410 -7.08 -8.63 27.06
N ALA A 411 -8.38 -8.93 27.14
CA ALA A 411 -8.86 -10.31 27.16
C ALA A 411 -8.64 -11.07 25.83
N VAL A 412 -8.58 -10.37 24.69
CA VAL A 412 -8.31 -10.96 23.37
C VAL A 412 -6.82 -11.06 23.06
N GLN A 413 -6.00 -10.10 23.50
CA GLN A 413 -4.55 -10.16 23.31
C GLN A 413 -3.79 -9.68 24.58
N PRO A 414 -3.64 -10.53 25.61
CA PRO A 414 -3.05 -10.14 26.89
C PRO A 414 -1.62 -9.61 26.81
N GLY A 415 -0.84 -10.07 25.81
CA GLY A 415 0.54 -9.65 25.56
C GLY A 415 0.69 -8.29 24.87
N GLN A 416 -0.40 -7.63 24.45
CA GLN A 416 -0.33 -6.32 23.79
C GLN A 416 -0.20 -5.21 24.85
N GLY A 417 1.04 -4.90 25.22
CA GLY A 417 1.35 -4.03 26.35
C GLY A 417 0.82 -2.60 26.22
N ALA A 418 0.66 -2.09 25.00
CA ALA A 418 0.02 -0.78 24.76
C ALA A 418 -1.44 -0.73 25.28
N TRP A 419 -2.18 -1.85 25.20
CA TRP A 419 -3.56 -1.91 25.72
C TRP A 419 -3.59 -2.14 27.23
N GLN A 420 -2.63 -2.89 27.78
CA GLN A 420 -2.40 -2.98 29.24
C GLN A 420 -2.10 -1.59 29.83
N LEU A 421 -1.31 -0.77 29.13
CA LEU A 421 -0.98 0.60 29.54
C LEU A 421 -2.20 1.54 29.47
N GLY A 422 -2.96 1.50 28.36
CA GLY A 422 -4.22 2.23 28.24
C GLY A 422 -5.20 1.90 29.37
N LEU A 423 -5.36 0.60 29.68
CA LEU A 423 -6.15 0.11 30.80
C LEU A 423 -5.63 0.60 32.16
N ALA A 424 -4.32 0.55 32.40
CA ALA A 424 -3.71 0.98 33.65
C ALA A 424 -3.99 2.47 33.92
N ILE A 425 -3.84 3.33 32.91
CA ILE A 425 -4.10 4.77 33.03
C ILE A 425 -5.58 5.04 33.27
N ALA A 426 -6.48 4.35 32.57
CA ALA A 426 -7.92 4.53 32.78
C ALA A 426 -8.38 4.06 34.18
N LEU A 427 -7.74 3.01 34.74
CA LEU A 427 -7.97 2.57 36.13
C LEU A 427 -7.38 3.54 37.16
N GLU A 428 -6.24 4.17 36.88
CA GLU A 428 -5.66 5.21 37.75
C GLU A 428 -6.53 6.47 37.80
N GLN A 429 -7.29 6.78 36.75
CA GLN A 429 -8.25 7.89 36.72
C GLN A 429 -9.66 7.53 37.23
N LEU A 430 -9.89 6.26 37.59
CA LEU A 430 -11.07 5.78 38.32
C LEU A 430 -10.71 5.38 39.77
N ASP A 431 -9.67 5.99 40.35
CA ASP A 431 -9.18 5.76 41.72
C ASP A 431 -8.99 4.27 42.08
N GLN A 432 -8.53 3.46 41.12
CA GLN A 432 -8.23 2.03 41.30
C GLN A 432 -6.71 1.75 41.20
N PRO A 433 -5.84 2.40 42.02
CA PRO A 433 -4.39 2.36 41.88
C PRO A 433 -3.83 0.93 42.03
N ALA A 434 -4.40 0.09 42.89
CA ALA A 434 -3.98 -1.29 43.08
C ALA A 434 -4.23 -2.21 41.86
N GLN A 435 -5.19 -1.87 40.99
CA GLN A 435 -5.37 -2.52 39.69
C GLN A 435 -4.47 -1.89 38.64
N ALA A 436 -4.39 -0.55 38.60
CA ALA A 436 -3.51 0.18 37.69
C ALA A 436 -2.05 -0.28 37.82
N GLY A 437 -1.51 -0.33 39.04
CA GLY A 437 -0.17 -0.83 39.36
C GLY A 437 0.07 -2.32 39.06
N ARG A 438 -0.97 -3.11 38.78
CA ARG A 438 -0.84 -4.46 38.19
C ARG A 438 -0.74 -4.36 36.66
N HIS A 439 -1.66 -3.63 36.02
CA HIS A 439 -1.67 -3.48 34.56
C HIS A 439 -0.46 -2.71 34.01
N TYR A 440 0.11 -1.74 34.74
CA TYR A 440 1.39 -1.11 34.40
C TYR A 440 2.54 -2.13 34.33
N ARG A 441 2.61 -3.10 35.25
CA ARG A 441 3.63 -4.16 35.21
C ARG A 441 3.39 -5.17 34.08
N LEU A 442 2.13 -5.50 33.79
CA LEU A 442 1.77 -6.31 32.62
C LEU A 442 2.11 -5.59 31.29
N ALA A 443 1.99 -4.26 31.25
CA ALA A 443 2.38 -3.47 30.09
C ALA A 443 3.89 -3.57 29.81
N LEU A 444 4.73 -3.48 30.85
CA LEU A 444 6.20 -3.64 30.74
C LEU A 444 6.63 -5.02 30.24
N GLN A 445 5.83 -6.05 30.52
CA GLN A 445 6.03 -7.42 30.03
C GLN A 445 5.47 -7.64 28.61
N GLY A 446 4.67 -6.70 28.10
CA GLY A 446 3.99 -6.79 26.81
C GLY A 446 4.75 -6.14 25.65
N GLN A 447 4.28 -6.44 24.44
CA GLN A 447 4.83 -5.91 23.19
C GLN A 447 4.19 -4.56 22.80
N GLY A 448 4.85 -3.82 21.91
CA GLY A 448 4.29 -2.61 21.27
C GLY A 448 4.47 -1.28 22.00
N LEU A 449 5.01 -1.26 23.22
CA LEU A 449 5.44 0.00 23.86
C LEU A 449 6.71 0.54 23.21
N ASP A 450 6.81 1.87 23.14
CA ASP A 450 8.07 2.57 22.90
C ASP A 450 8.78 2.95 24.21
N GLU A 451 9.95 3.57 24.10
CA GLU A 451 10.81 3.87 25.26
C GLU A 451 10.33 5.05 26.12
N SER A 452 9.40 5.86 25.63
CA SER A 452 8.62 6.81 26.46
C SER A 452 7.63 6.03 27.32
N ALA A 453 6.75 5.27 26.66
CA ALA A 453 5.68 4.52 27.30
C ALA A 453 6.19 3.49 28.32
N ARG A 454 7.35 2.85 28.07
CA ARG A 454 8.00 1.95 29.05
C ARG A 454 8.45 2.68 30.31
N ARG A 455 9.14 3.82 30.18
CA ARG A 455 9.63 4.58 31.34
C ARG A 455 8.47 5.08 32.20
N PHE A 456 7.46 5.68 31.57
CA PHE A 456 6.22 6.08 32.25
C PHE A 456 5.53 4.91 32.97
N ALA A 457 5.38 3.75 32.30
CA ALA A 457 4.79 2.56 32.90
C ALA A 457 5.61 2.01 34.08
N ASN A 458 6.94 2.10 34.02
CA ASN A 458 7.84 1.67 35.11
C ASN A 458 7.78 2.62 36.32
N GLU A 459 7.77 3.92 36.09
CA GLU A 459 7.61 4.94 37.14
C GLU A 459 6.25 4.81 37.86
N ARG A 460 5.17 4.61 37.09
CA ARG A 460 3.81 4.38 37.63
C ARG A 460 3.66 3.01 38.31
N ALA A 461 4.30 1.96 37.80
CA ALA A 461 4.37 0.67 38.47
C ALA A 461 5.07 0.76 39.83
N GLY A 462 6.13 1.57 39.93
CA GLY A 462 6.85 1.82 41.18
C GLY A 462 6.01 2.60 42.20
N SER A 463 5.43 3.73 41.80
CA SER A 463 4.66 4.59 42.70
C SER A 463 3.35 3.95 43.19
N LEU A 464 2.63 3.23 42.31
CA LEU A 464 1.37 2.55 42.65
C LEU A 464 1.57 1.13 43.21
N GLY A 465 2.79 0.61 43.16
CA GLY A 465 3.19 -0.67 43.78
C GLY A 465 3.78 -0.53 45.18
N GLY A 466 3.94 0.70 45.69
CA GLY A 466 4.68 1.03 46.91
C GLY A 466 4.01 0.66 48.25
N THR A 467 2.99 -0.19 48.27
CA THR A 467 2.36 -0.70 49.49
C THR A 467 2.41 -2.23 49.51
N GLN A 468 3.32 -2.78 50.32
CA GLN A 468 3.30 -4.17 50.78
C GLN A 468 2.56 -4.27 52.11
#